data_AF-A0A2H5W6V1-F1
#
_entry.id   AF-A0A2H5W6V1-F1
#
_cell.length_a   1.000
_cell.length_b   1.000
_cell.length_c   1.000
_cell.angle_alpha   90.00
_cell.angle_beta   90.00
_cell.angle_gamma   90.00
#
_symmetry.space_group_name_H-M   'P 1'
#
loop_
_entity.id
_entity.type
_entity.pdbx_description
1 polymer ?
#
loop_
_entity_poly.entity_id
_entity_poly.type
_entity_poly.pdbx_seq_one_letter_code
_entity_poly.pdbx_strand_id
1 'polypeptide(L)' 'MAVRSAGEASEVVRQFLERMGWSLFVFPRRAERADGRWVIEMVVGMKVMQFEVDDEGQIVSYRTMDEPSAPP' A
#
# COMPACT_ATOMS: atom_id res chain seq x y z
N MET A 1 12.89 7.38 -7.80
CA MET A 1 13.73 7.42 -6.58
C MET A 1 13.73 5.99 -6.09
N ALA A 2 14.84 5.26 -6.21
CA ALA A 2 14.77 3.81 -6.04
C ALA A 2 14.35 3.42 -4.61
N VAL A 3 13.34 2.56 -4.49
CA VAL A 3 12.79 2.13 -3.20
C VAL A 3 13.59 0.95 -2.67
N ARG A 4 14.35 1.19 -1.59
CA ARG A 4 15.28 0.20 -1.03
C ARG A 4 14.76 -0.45 0.24
N SER A 5 13.64 0.01 0.76
CA SER A 5 13.07 -0.44 2.03
C SER A 5 11.55 -0.40 2.03
N ALA A 6 10.96 -1.22 2.90
CA ALA A 6 9.53 -1.22 3.18
C ALA A 6 9.02 0.17 3.64
N GLY A 7 9.85 0.92 4.38
CA GLY A 7 9.52 2.27 4.83
C GLY A 7 9.41 3.26 3.68
N GLU A 8 10.38 3.26 2.76
CA GLU A 8 10.32 4.08 1.54
C GLU A 8 9.13 3.71 0.65
N ALA A 9 8.84 2.41 0.51
CA ALA A 9 7.69 1.93 -0.25
C ALA A 9 6.36 2.41 0.36
N SER A 10 6.25 2.35 1.70
CA SER A 10 5.06 2.80 2.43
C SER A 10 4.87 4.31 2.31
N GLU A 11 5.95 5.09 2.33
CA GLU A 11 5.90 6.54 2.12
C GLU A 11 5.44 6.90 0.69
N VAL A 12 5.89 6.16 -0.33
CA VAL A 12 5.39 6.32 -1.71
C VAL A 12 3.87 6.13 -1.77
N VAL A 13 3.36 5.07 -1.14
CA VAL A 13 1.92 4.80 -1.08
C VAL A 13 1.18 5.87 -0.29
N ARG A 14 1.73 6.33 0.85
CA ARG A 14 1.15 7.41 1.65
C ARG A 14 1.01 8.69 0.83
N GLN A 15 2.07 9.11 0.13
CA GLN A 15 2.05 10.30 -0.72
C GLN A 15 1.05 10.16 -1.87
N PHE A 16 0.92 8.97 -2.46
CA PHE A 16 -0.08 8.70 -3.47
C PHE A 16 -1.51 8.88 -2.93
N LEU A 17 -1.79 8.32 -1.76
CA LEU A 17 -3.09 8.45 -1.09
C LEU A 17 -3.41 9.92 -0.74
N GLU A 18 -2.44 10.68 -0.25
CA GLU A 18 -2.59 12.11 0.02
C GLU A 18 -2.94 12.90 -1.25
N ARG A 19 -2.29 12.60 -2.38
CA ARG A 19 -2.61 13.23 -3.69
C ARG A 19 -4.01 12.88 -4.19
N MET A 20 -4.52 11.70 -3.85
CA MET A 20 -5.88 11.26 -4.17
C MET A 20 -6.93 11.86 -3.21
N GLY A 21 -6.51 12.63 -2.20
CA GLY A 21 -7.39 13.19 -1.17
C GLY A 21 -7.82 12.18 -0.10
N TRP A 22 -7.20 11.00 -0.06
CA TRP A 22 -7.43 9.98 0.95
C TRP A 22 -6.40 10.13 2.06
N SER A 23 -6.56 11.18 2.87
CA SER A 23 -5.63 11.51 3.97
C SER A 23 -6.17 11.16 5.37
N LEU A 24 -7.46 10.83 5.48
CA LEU A 24 -8.09 10.50 6.76
C LEU A 24 -7.89 9.02 7.08
N PHE A 25 -7.19 8.74 8.18
CA PHE A 25 -6.96 7.39 8.74
C PHE A 25 -6.21 6.45 7.79
N VAL A 26 -4.97 6.83 7.46
CA VAL A 26 -4.06 6.02 6.65
C VAL A 26 -2.95 5.45 7.54
N PHE A 27 -2.89 4.12 7.68
CA PHE A 27 -1.87 3.45 8.50
C PHE A 27 -1.28 2.25 7.76
N PRO A 28 0.05 2.08 7.76
CA PRO A 28 0.67 0.88 7.22
C PRO A 28 0.33 -0.33 8.09
N ARG A 29 -0.16 -1.40 7.44
CA ARG A 29 -0.51 -2.67 8.08
C ARG A 29 0.57 -3.72 7.87
N ARG A 30 1.03 -3.86 6.63
CA ARG A 30 2.01 -4.87 6.23
C ARG A 30 2.83 -4.35 5.05
N ALA A 31 4.10 -4.72 4.99
CA ALA A 31 4.96 -4.39 3.88
C ALA A 31 5.93 -5.55 3.64
N GLU A 32 5.91 -6.11 2.45
CA GLU A 32 6.70 -7.28 2.08
C GLU A 32 7.29 -7.12 0.70
N ARG A 33 8.38 -7.83 0.42
CA ARG A 33 8.99 -7.86 -0.90
C ARG A 33 8.64 -9.18 -1.58
N ALA A 34 8.01 -9.13 -2.74
CA ALA A 34 7.61 -10.27 -3.56
C ALA A 34 7.92 -10.00 -5.03
N ASP A 35 8.58 -10.95 -5.70
CA ASP A 35 8.86 -10.89 -7.15
C ASP A 35 9.49 -9.58 -7.65
N GLY A 36 10.43 -9.01 -6.87
CA GLY A 36 11.10 -7.75 -7.22
C GLY A 36 10.25 -6.49 -7.01
N ARG A 37 9.11 -6.60 -6.33
CA ARG A 37 8.22 -5.50 -5.96
C ARG A 37 7.97 -5.48 -4.47
N TRP A 38 7.59 -4.32 -3.97
CA TRP A 38 7.09 -4.13 -2.62
C TRP A 38 5.57 -4.22 -2.63
N VAL A 39 5.02 -5.14 -1.86
CA VAL A 39 3.59 -5.28 -1.59
C VAL A 39 3.29 -4.59 -0.27
N ILE A 40 2.54 -3.49 -0.32
CA ILE A 40 2.22 -2.64 0.82
C ILE A 40 0.73 -2.69 1.09
N GLU A 41 0.35 -3.07 2.30
CA GLU A 41 -1.03 -2.98 2.77
C GLU A 41 -1.18 -1.76 3.66
N MET A 42 -2.13 -0.89 3.30
CA MET A 42 -2.52 0.27 4.08
C MET A 42 -3.96 0.11 4.52
N VAL A 43 -4.25 0.41 5.78
CA VAL A 43 -5.62 0.70 6.22
C VAL A 43 -5.94 2.12 5.77
N VAL A 44 -7.03 2.29 5.03
CA VAL A 44 -7.54 3.58 4.55
C VAL A 44 -8.99 3.69 5.00
N GLY A 45 -9.24 4.48 6.05
CA GLY A 45 -10.54 4.53 6.71
C GLY A 45 -10.89 3.17 7.33
N MET A 46 -11.93 2.52 6.79
CA MET A 46 -12.40 1.20 7.25
C MET A 46 -11.98 0.05 6.32
N LYS A 47 -11.21 0.34 5.27
CA LYS A 47 -10.83 -0.66 4.27
C LYS A 47 -9.33 -0.94 4.33
N VAL A 48 -8.95 -2.14 3.93
CA VAL A 48 -7.55 -2.46 3.66
C VAL A 48 -7.33 -2.33 2.16
N MET A 49 -6.25 -1.67 1.77
CA MET A 49 -5.84 -1.54 0.39
C MET A 49 -4.43 -2.10 0.25
N GLN A 50 -4.22 -2.91 -0.78
CA GLN A 50 -2.93 -3.47 -1.14
C GLN A 50 -2.39 -2.73 -2.36
N PHE A 51 -1.12 -2.36 -2.32
CA PHE A 51 -0.40 -1.64 -3.35
C PHE A 51 0.84 -2.43 -3.74
N GLU A 52 1.13 -2.50 -5.02
CA GLU A 52 2.41 -2.98 -5.52
C GLU A 52 3.25 -1.78 -5.95
N VAL A 53 4.45 -1.66 -5.39
CA VAL A 53 5.43 -0.62 -5.71
C VAL A 53 6.64 -1.30 -6.32
N ASP A 54 7.08 -0.85 -7.49
CA ASP A 54 8.32 -1.34 -8.09
C ASP A 54 9.57 -0.77 -7.41
N ASP A 55 10.74 -1.26 -7.82
CA ASP A 55 12.03 -0.80 -7.30
C ASP A 55 12.35 0.67 -7.69
N GLU A 56 11.65 1.25 -8.66
CA GLU A 56 11.82 2.66 -9.06
C GLU A 56 10.97 3.63 -8.21
N GLY A 57 10.05 3.08 -7.41
CA GLY A 57 9.11 3.81 -6.58
C GLY A 57 7.82 4.19 -7.30
N GLN A 58 7.44 3.45 -8.33
CA GLN A 58 6.15 3.61 -9.00
C GLN A 58 5.15 2.59 -8.44
N ILE A 59 3.93 3.07 -8.17
CA ILE A 59 2.81 2.18 -7.85
C ILE A 59 2.32 1.58 -9.17
N VAL A 60 2.58 0.29 -9.37
CA VAL A 60 2.23 -0.43 -10.60
C VAL A 60 0.83 -1.04 -10.54
N SER A 61 0.33 -1.32 -9.34
CA SER A 61 -1.02 -1.80 -9.11
C SER A 61 -1.52 -1.41 -7.72
N TYR A 62 -2.83 -1.30 -7.55
CA TYR A 62 -3.45 -1.30 -6.24
C TYR A 62 -4.84 -1.92 -6.29
N ARG A 63 -5.26 -2.51 -5.18
CA ARG A 63 -6.60 -3.09 -5.02
C ARG A 63 -7.10 -2.89 -3.60
N THR A 64 -8.40 -2.68 -3.46
CA THR A 64 -9.06 -2.78 -2.16
C THR A 64 -9.21 -4.26 -1.82
N MET A 65 -8.82 -4.62 -0.61
CA MET A 65 -9.08 -5.94 -0.05
C MET A 65 -10.42 -5.89 0.66
N ASP A 66 -11.35 -6.73 0.22
CA ASP A 66 -12.53 -7.03 1.02
C ASP A 66 -12.08 -7.69 2.32
N GLU A 67 -12.73 -7.32 3.43
CA GLU A 67 -12.59 -8.04 4.69
C GLU A 67 -12.78 -9.54 4.39
N PRO A 68 -11.94 -10.45 4.91
CA PRO A 68 -12.21 -11.87 4.74
C PRO A 68 -13.62 -12.10 5.25
N SER A 69 -14.55 -12.43 4.34
CA SER A 69 -15.91 -12.79 4.69
C SER A 69 -15.79 -13.80 5.83
N ALA A 70 -16.22 -13.41 7.03
CA ALA A 70 -16.30 -14.34 8.13
C ALA A 70 -17.05 -15.57 7.58
N PRO A 71 -16.51 -16.79 7.71
CA PRO A 71 -17.27 -17.95 7.29
C PRO A 71 -18.63 -17.93 8.02
N PRO A 72 -19.72 -18.26 7.31
CA PRO A 72 -21.08 -18.18 7.85
C PRO A 72 -21.28 -19.01 9.11
#